data_AF-A0A1C5IDB5-F1
#
_entry.id   AF-A0A1C5IDB5-F1
#
_cell.length_a   1.000
_cell.length_b   1.000
_cell.length_c   1.000
_cell.angle_alpha   90.00
_cell.angle_beta   90.00
_cell.angle_gamma   90.00
#
_symmetry.space_group_name_H-M   'P 1'
#
loop_
_entity.id
_entity.type
_entity.pdbx_description
1 polymer ?
#
loop_
_entity_poly.entity_id
_entity_poly.type
_entity_poly.pdbx_seq_one_letter_code
_entity_poly.pdbx_strand_id
1 'polypeptide(L)'
;MQRITRIVAVLLVSGVLGACGTEQAPSSPPADPGGTATPSGAAPPPSTPSPSLNPQPRTTFPQTMAAWVRATYQGDHRYVGDCREARPGPGAVCAKREATVDGGVVHGVGAPSSEIDAYVYAREGGSGWRIVDEFTPSSDMYGPATEPTPAWFEALGRGY
;
A
#
# COMPACT_ATOMS: atom_id res chain seq x y z
N MET A 1 -22.38 -33.63 -27.03
CA MET A 1 -21.49 -34.43 -26.15
C MET A 1 -20.32 -33.51 -25.85
N GLN A 2 -20.03 -33.01 -24.64
CA GLN A 2 -19.82 -33.67 -23.35
C GLN A 2 -19.93 -32.56 -22.28
N ARG A 3 -20.74 -32.72 -21.22
CA ARG A 3 -20.79 -31.77 -20.10
C ARG A 3 -19.68 -32.15 -19.11
N ILE A 4 -18.67 -31.29 -18.96
CA ILE A 4 -17.55 -31.53 -18.04
C ILE A 4 -17.89 -30.91 -16.69
N THR A 5 -18.26 -31.76 -15.75
CA THR A 5 -18.48 -31.42 -14.35
C THR A 5 -17.12 -31.30 -13.66
N ARG A 6 -16.69 -30.08 -13.29
CA ARG A 6 -15.51 -29.88 -12.45
C ARG A 6 -15.92 -29.82 -10.99
N ILE A 7 -15.52 -30.82 -10.22
CA ILE A 7 -15.67 -30.90 -8.77
C ILE A 7 -14.47 -30.16 -8.16
N VAL A 8 -14.73 -29.07 -7.44
CA VAL A 8 -13.70 -28.34 -6.67
C VAL A 8 -13.78 -28.83 -5.22
N ALA A 9 -12.76 -29.56 -4.78
CA ALA A 9 -12.60 -29.97 -3.39
C ALA A 9 -12.06 -28.78 -2.59
N VAL A 10 -12.83 -28.36 -1.58
CA VAL A 10 -12.46 -27.32 -0.61
C VAL A 10 -11.52 -27.95 0.42
N LEU A 11 -10.26 -27.54 0.45
CA LEU A 11 -9.35 -27.83 1.56
C LEU A 11 -9.48 -26.74 2.62
N LEU A 12 -10.29 -27.04 3.64
CA LEU A 12 -10.34 -26.34 4.92
C LEU A 12 -9.06 -26.68 5.70
N VAL A 13 -8.19 -25.70 5.92
CA VAL A 13 -7.12 -25.79 6.93
C VAL A 13 -7.51 -24.89 8.09
N SER A 14 -8.01 -25.53 9.15
CA SER A 14 -8.21 -24.95 10.46
C SER A 14 -6.88 -24.98 11.23
N GLY A 15 -6.38 -23.81 11.63
CA GLY A 15 -5.30 -23.67 12.60
C GLY A 15 -5.81 -22.91 13.82
N VAL A 16 -5.77 -23.55 14.98
CA VAL A 16 -6.19 -23.03 16.28
C VAL A 16 -4.96 -22.99 17.19
N LEU A 17 -4.94 -22.01 18.10
CA LEU A 17 -4.26 -21.95 19.42
C LEU A 17 -2.98 -21.12 19.58
N GLY A 18 -3.03 -20.29 20.63
CA GLY A 18 -1.90 -19.80 21.44
C GLY A 18 -1.50 -18.35 21.12
N ALA A 19 -1.50 -17.37 22.01
CA ALA A 19 -1.60 -17.38 23.46
C ALA A 19 -2.10 -16.02 23.98
N CYS A 20 -2.84 -16.07 25.08
CA CYS A 20 -3.19 -14.93 25.93
C CYS A 20 -1.91 -14.32 26.53
N GLY A 21 -1.69 -13.03 26.33
CA GLY A 21 -0.73 -12.24 27.10
C GLY A 21 -1.48 -11.30 28.05
N THR A 22 -1.95 -11.82 29.17
CA THR A 22 -2.27 -11.00 30.35
C THR A 22 -1.11 -11.13 31.31
N GLU A 23 -0.25 -10.12 31.40
CA GLU A 23 0.69 -10.03 32.51
C GLU A 23 0.46 -8.75 33.30
N GLN A 24 0.19 -9.01 34.56
CA GLN A 24 -0.31 -8.16 35.62
C GLN A 24 0.87 -7.56 36.39
N ALA A 25 0.67 -6.36 36.93
CA ALA A 25 1.65 -5.57 37.67
C ALA A 25 2.34 -6.33 38.82
N PRO A 26 3.60 -6.00 39.15
CA PRO A 26 4.14 -6.26 40.47
C PRO A 26 3.74 -5.15 41.45
N SER A 27 3.11 -5.60 42.54
CA SER A 27 2.73 -4.87 43.73
C SER A 27 3.90 -4.21 44.46
N SER A 28 3.61 -3.06 45.09
CA SER A 28 4.46 -2.36 46.06
C SER A 28 4.82 -3.21 47.28
N PRO A 29 6.04 -3.10 47.84
CA PRO A 29 6.35 -3.51 49.20
C PRO A 29 6.11 -2.38 50.24
N PRO A 30 6.02 -2.73 51.54
CA PRO A 30 5.43 -1.90 52.60
C PRO A 30 6.38 -0.86 53.21
N ALA A 31 5.77 0.11 53.91
CA ALA A 31 6.43 1.11 54.76
C ALA A 31 6.85 0.53 56.11
N ASP A 32 8.04 0.94 56.63
CA ASP A 32 8.23 1.41 58.02
C ASP A 32 9.69 1.92 58.30
N PRO A 33 10.03 2.54 59.45
CA PRO A 33 10.51 3.94 59.50
C PRO A 33 11.98 4.13 59.94
N GLY A 34 12.47 5.37 59.77
CA GLY A 34 13.52 5.96 60.61
C GLY A 34 14.89 6.17 59.95
N GLY A 35 15.30 7.43 59.81
CA GLY A 35 16.69 7.78 59.48
C GLY A 35 16.84 9.16 58.85
N THR A 36 17.08 10.17 59.67
CA THR A 36 17.35 11.57 59.29
C THR A 36 18.80 11.72 58.79
N ALA A 37 19.01 12.28 57.58
CA ALA A 37 20.21 13.04 57.18
C ALA A 37 19.98 13.82 55.86
N THR A 38 20.70 14.94 55.74
CA THR A 38 20.41 16.20 55.02
C THR A 38 20.93 16.24 53.55
N PRO A 39 20.86 17.37 52.79
CA PRO A 39 20.28 17.43 51.44
C PRO A 39 21.34 17.50 50.30
N SER A 40 20.99 17.10 49.07
CA SER A 40 21.64 17.64 47.85
C SER A 40 20.92 17.23 46.57
N GLY A 41 20.66 18.23 45.74
CA GLY A 41 20.47 18.08 44.29
C GLY A 41 19.09 17.61 43.87
N ALA A 42 18.19 18.55 43.60
CA ALA A 42 17.08 18.30 42.69
C ALA A 42 17.68 17.92 41.33
N ALA A 43 17.65 16.63 40.98
CA ALA A 43 17.91 16.18 39.63
C ALA A 43 16.87 16.85 38.71
N PRO A 44 17.28 17.46 37.58
CA PRO A 44 16.31 17.95 36.62
C PRO A 44 15.39 16.79 36.21
N PRO A 45 14.07 17.03 36.06
CA PRO A 45 13.17 15.98 35.61
C PRO A 45 13.68 15.42 34.27
N PRO A 46 13.54 14.10 34.01
CA PRO A 46 13.82 13.58 32.69
C PRO A 46 12.97 14.36 31.70
N SER A 47 13.64 15.01 30.73
CA SER A 47 12.98 15.67 29.62
C SER A 47 12.14 14.64 28.90
N THR A 48 10.84 14.64 29.15
CA THR A 48 9.88 13.89 28.35
C THR A 48 10.13 14.30 26.90
N PRO A 49 10.38 13.37 25.96
CA PRO A 49 10.50 13.75 24.56
C PRO A 49 9.16 14.38 24.17
N SER A 50 9.17 15.69 23.94
CA SER A 50 8.02 16.38 23.37
C SER A 50 7.64 15.63 22.10
N PRO A 51 6.39 15.18 21.93
CA PRO A 51 5.95 14.64 20.66
C PRO A 51 6.21 15.72 19.62
N SER A 52 7.10 15.42 18.67
CA SER A 52 7.39 16.31 17.56
C SER A 52 6.10 16.44 16.76
N LEU A 53 5.36 17.51 17.01
CA LEU A 53 4.10 17.87 16.35
C LEU A 53 4.32 18.36 14.91
N ASN A 54 5.47 18.04 14.30
CA ASN A 54 5.75 18.40 12.93
C ASN A 54 5.30 17.24 12.02
N PRO A 55 4.10 17.27 11.43
CA PRO A 55 3.70 16.26 10.48
C PRO A 55 4.70 16.30 9.31
N GLN A 56 5.50 15.26 9.15
CA GLN A 56 6.30 15.13 7.94
C GLN A 56 5.36 15.15 6.71
N PRO A 57 5.72 15.85 5.63
CA PRO A 57 4.91 15.88 4.43
C PRO A 57 4.71 14.46 3.92
N ARG A 58 3.46 13.98 3.87
CA ARG A 58 3.13 12.68 3.30
C ARG A 58 3.05 12.80 1.78
N THR A 59 3.63 11.84 1.06
CA THR A 59 3.53 11.82 -0.40
C THR A 59 2.09 11.54 -0.81
N THR A 60 1.52 12.43 -1.62
CA THR A 60 0.14 12.25 -2.11
C THR A 60 0.11 11.32 -3.32
N PHE A 61 -1.01 10.65 -3.55
CA PHE A 61 -1.16 9.78 -4.74
C PHE A 61 -0.82 10.50 -6.06
N PRO A 62 -1.27 11.74 -6.32
CA PRO A 62 -0.87 12.47 -7.53
C PRO A 62 0.64 12.68 -7.67
N GLN A 63 1.35 12.94 -6.56
CA GLN A 63 2.80 13.09 -6.58
C GLN A 63 3.49 11.76 -6.92
N THR A 64 3.03 10.66 -6.33
CA THR A 64 3.53 9.32 -6.61
C THR A 64 3.31 8.93 -8.08
N MET A 65 2.11 9.16 -8.62
CA MET A 65 1.81 8.90 -10.03
C MET A 65 2.59 9.79 -10.97
N ALA A 66 2.76 11.08 -10.65
CA ALA A 66 3.58 11.98 -11.49
C ALA A 66 5.06 11.59 -11.49
N ALA A 67 5.58 11.01 -10.41
CA ALA A 67 6.93 10.45 -10.38
C ALA A 67 7.01 9.16 -11.22
N TRP A 68 6.05 8.26 -11.05
CA TRP A 68 5.97 7.01 -11.79
C TRP A 68 5.83 7.24 -13.30
N VAL A 69 4.90 8.10 -13.75
CA VAL A 69 4.71 8.41 -15.18
C VAL A 69 5.99 8.92 -15.83
N ARG A 70 6.76 9.79 -15.14
CA ARG A 70 8.04 10.29 -15.67
C ARG A 70 9.14 9.22 -15.74
N ALA A 71 9.07 8.22 -14.87
CA ALA A 71 10.02 7.12 -14.87
C ALA A 71 9.69 6.06 -15.93
N THR A 72 8.40 5.78 -16.12
CA THR A 72 7.89 4.73 -17.02
C THR A 72 7.76 5.23 -18.46
N TYR A 73 7.17 6.42 -18.67
CA TYR A 73 6.97 6.99 -19.99
C TYR A 73 8.09 7.97 -20.32
N GLN A 74 8.82 7.70 -21.40
CA GLN A 74 9.87 8.61 -21.90
C GLN A 74 9.27 9.84 -22.59
N GLY A 75 10.04 10.92 -22.73
CA GLY A 75 9.61 12.14 -23.42
C GLY A 75 8.69 13.03 -22.57
N ASP A 76 7.77 13.75 -23.22
CA ASP A 76 6.96 14.82 -22.61
C ASP A 76 5.66 14.33 -21.93
N HIS A 77 5.68 13.08 -21.41
CA HIS A 77 4.53 12.49 -20.73
C HIS A 77 4.35 13.09 -19.33
N ARG A 78 3.08 13.34 -18.97
CA ARG A 78 2.73 13.96 -17.69
C ARG A 78 1.44 13.39 -17.13
N TYR A 79 1.44 13.18 -15.82
CA TYR A 79 0.24 12.77 -15.11
C TYR A 79 -0.76 13.92 -15.00
N VAL A 80 -2.00 13.70 -15.43
CA VAL A 80 -3.06 14.72 -15.48
C VAL A 80 -4.24 14.43 -14.54
N GLY A 81 -4.16 13.39 -13.71
CA GLY A 81 -5.20 13.08 -12.72
C GLY A 81 -6.10 11.90 -13.10
N ASP A 82 -7.36 11.94 -12.67
CA ASP A 82 -8.33 10.88 -12.92
C ASP A 82 -8.77 10.86 -14.39
N CYS A 83 -8.80 9.67 -15.00
CA CYS A 83 -9.17 9.53 -16.42
C CYS A 83 -10.58 10.00 -16.77
N ARG A 84 -11.52 10.08 -15.80
CA ARG A 84 -12.88 10.58 -16.04
C ARG A 84 -12.94 12.09 -16.18
N GLU A 85 -11.99 12.81 -15.59
CA GLU A 85 -11.96 14.27 -15.53
C GLU A 85 -10.85 14.86 -16.42
N ALA A 86 -9.86 14.04 -16.78
CA ALA A 86 -8.72 14.43 -17.58
C ALA A 86 -9.13 14.81 -19.02
N ARG A 87 -8.62 15.95 -19.49
CA ARG A 87 -8.75 16.34 -20.90
C ARG A 87 -7.68 15.64 -21.75
N PRO A 88 -8.04 15.13 -22.95
CA PRO A 88 -7.06 14.63 -23.89
C PRO A 88 -6.04 15.71 -24.29
N GLY A 89 -4.79 15.30 -24.47
CA GLY A 89 -3.72 16.17 -24.93
C GLY A 89 -2.44 15.38 -25.21
N PRO A 90 -1.50 15.94 -26.00
CA PRO A 90 -0.24 15.25 -26.31
C PRO A 90 0.49 14.90 -25.02
N GLY A 91 0.89 13.63 -24.82
CA GLY A 91 1.59 13.17 -23.62
C GLY A 91 0.78 13.19 -22.31
N ALA A 92 -0.54 13.42 -22.36
CA ALA A 92 -1.37 13.33 -21.16
C ALA A 92 -1.56 11.87 -20.74
N VAL A 93 -1.22 11.56 -19.49
CA VAL A 93 -1.42 10.23 -18.88
C VAL A 93 -2.31 10.38 -17.66
N CYS A 94 -3.37 9.58 -17.55
CA CYS A 94 -4.31 9.61 -16.45
C CYS A 94 -4.36 8.25 -15.75
N ALA A 95 -4.94 8.21 -14.54
CA ALA A 95 -5.18 6.97 -13.82
C ALA A 95 -6.68 6.81 -13.52
N LYS A 96 -7.18 5.59 -13.60
CA LYS A 96 -8.54 5.22 -13.22
C LYS A 96 -8.47 4.14 -12.15
N ARG A 97 -9.15 4.35 -11.03
CA ARG A 97 -9.28 3.29 -10.01
C ARG A 97 -10.07 2.10 -10.57
N GLU A 98 -9.50 0.91 -10.52
CA GLU A 98 -10.13 -0.33 -10.99
C GLU A 98 -10.65 -1.16 -9.81
N ALA A 99 -9.82 -1.37 -8.78
CA ALA A 99 -10.21 -2.18 -7.62
C ALA A 99 -9.39 -1.83 -6.37
N THR A 100 -9.83 -2.37 -5.24
CA THR A 100 -9.07 -2.43 -3.99
C THR A 100 -8.72 -3.89 -3.73
N VAL A 101 -7.44 -4.20 -3.53
CA VAL A 101 -6.92 -5.56 -3.30
C VAL A 101 -5.96 -5.51 -2.12
N ASP A 102 -6.13 -6.37 -1.11
CA ASP A 102 -5.24 -6.52 0.05
C ASP A 102 -4.82 -5.20 0.76
N GLY A 103 -5.77 -4.24 0.82
CA GLY A 103 -5.56 -2.94 1.43
C GLY A 103 -4.73 -1.95 0.60
N GLY A 104 -4.44 -2.28 -0.66
CA GLY A 104 -3.98 -1.35 -1.69
C GLY A 104 -5.04 -1.13 -2.78
N VAL A 105 -4.69 -0.31 -3.77
CA VAL A 105 -5.58 0.11 -4.85
C VAL A 105 -4.91 -0.15 -6.19
N VAL A 106 -5.63 -0.79 -7.09
CA VAL A 106 -5.20 -0.99 -8.46
C VAL A 106 -5.77 0.14 -9.32
N HIS A 107 -4.89 0.77 -10.10
CA HIS A 107 -5.23 1.80 -11.06
C HIS A 107 -4.87 1.34 -12.48
N GLY A 108 -5.82 1.42 -13.41
CA GLY A 108 -5.52 1.39 -14.83
C GLY A 108 -4.96 2.75 -15.25
N VAL A 109 -3.88 2.75 -16.01
CA VAL A 109 -3.15 3.93 -16.46
C VAL A 109 -3.07 3.95 -17.98
N GLY A 110 -3.34 5.10 -18.57
CA GLY A 110 -3.23 5.30 -20.02
C GLY A 110 -3.55 6.73 -20.44
N ALA A 111 -3.67 6.96 -21.74
CA ALA A 111 -4.11 8.26 -22.26
C ALA A 111 -5.60 8.52 -21.94
N PRO A 112 -6.01 9.77 -21.68
CA PRO A 112 -7.41 10.11 -21.50
C PRO A 112 -8.29 9.64 -22.66
N SER A 113 -9.43 9.03 -22.36
CA SER A 113 -10.38 8.45 -23.32
C SER A 113 -9.81 7.35 -24.23
N SER A 114 -8.68 6.73 -23.86
CA SER A 114 -8.07 5.60 -24.57
C SER A 114 -8.19 4.31 -23.77
N GLU A 115 -7.67 3.22 -24.31
CA GLU A 115 -7.49 1.97 -23.58
C GLU A 115 -6.44 2.11 -22.47
N ILE A 116 -6.42 1.13 -21.57
CA ILE A 116 -5.46 1.09 -20.47
C ILE A 116 -4.16 0.48 -20.98
N ASP A 117 -3.06 1.22 -20.85
CA ASP A 117 -1.73 0.82 -21.28
C ASP A 117 -1.01 -0.01 -20.20
N ALA A 118 -1.25 0.29 -18.93
CA ALA A 118 -0.63 -0.38 -17.80
C ALA A 118 -1.54 -0.38 -16.56
N TYR A 119 -1.25 -1.26 -15.61
CA TYR A 119 -1.89 -1.32 -14.31
C TYR A 119 -0.86 -1.09 -13.21
N VAL A 120 -1.24 -0.29 -12.23
CA VAL A 120 -0.38 0.09 -11.12
C VAL A 120 -1.05 -0.27 -9.81
N TYR A 121 -0.38 -1.05 -8.97
CA TYR A 121 -0.82 -1.37 -7.62
C TYR A 121 -0.15 -0.42 -6.62
N ALA A 122 -0.94 0.47 -6.02
CA ALA A 122 -0.48 1.48 -5.09
C ALA A 122 -1.03 1.25 -3.68
N ARG A 123 -0.26 1.60 -2.65
CA ARG A 123 -0.68 1.47 -1.26
C ARG A 123 -0.32 2.71 -0.45
N GLU A 124 -1.22 3.11 0.43
CA GLU A 124 -0.97 4.16 1.40
C GLU A 124 -0.28 3.58 2.65
N GLY A 125 0.77 4.25 3.12
CA GLY A 125 1.51 3.92 4.33
C GLY A 125 1.83 5.15 5.18
N GLY A 126 2.66 4.97 6.21
CA GLY A 126 3.00 6.05 7.16
C GLY A 126 3.65 7.28 6.52
N SER A 127 4.38 7.09 5.41
CA SER A 127 5.02 8.15 4.61
C SER A 127 4.15 8.67 3.45
N GLY A 128 2.93 8.15 3.27
CA GLY A 128 2.05 8.47 2.14
C GLY A 128 1.94 7.34 1.12
N TRP A 129 1.58 7.70 -0.11
CA TRP A 129 1.33 6.75 -1.19
C TRP A 129 2.62 6.27 -1.85
N ARG A 130 2.69 4.97 -2.14
CA ARG A 130 3.77 4.36 -2.92
C ARG A 130 3.22 3.39 -3.97
N ILE A 131 3.92 3.27 -5.10
CA ILE A 131 3.71 2.16 -6.02
C ILE A 131 4.38 0.94 -5.41
N VAL A 132 3.63 -0.17 -5.35
CA VAL A 132 4.10 -1.45 -4.80
C VAL A 132 4.49 -2.39 -5.93
N ASP A 133 3.71 -2.40 -7.01
CA ASP A 133 3.90 -3.25 -8.16
C ASP A 133 3.26 -2.63 -9.40
N GLU A 134 3.66 -3.08 -10.58
CA GLU A 134 3.12 -2.67 -11.87
C GLU A 134 2.97 -3.86 -12.81
N PHE A 135 2.02 -3.77 -13.74
CA PHE A 135 1.79 -4.79 -14.74
C PHE A 135 1.37 -4.15 -16.05
N THR A 136 2.15 -4.39 -17.09
CA THR A 136 1.80 -4.02 -18.46
C THR A 136 1.32 -5.29 -19.15
N PRO A 137 0.02 -5.43 -19.43
CA PRO A 137 -0.43 -6.59 -20.16
C PRO A 137 0.20 -6.59 -21.55
N SER A 138 0.84 -7.70 -21.92
CA SER A 138 1.35 -7.85 -23.27
C SER A 138 0.17 -7.82 -24.23
N SER A 139 0.21 -6.93 -25.22
CA SER A 139 -0.61 -7.09 -26.40
C SER A 139 -0.02 -8.30 -27.13
N ASP A 140 -0.63 -9.47 -26.96
CA ASP A 140 -0.27 -10.65 -27.73
C ASP A 140 -0.55 -10.40 -29.22
N MET A 141 0.40 -9.73 -29.88
CA MET A 141 0.55 -9.70 -31.32
C MET A 141 1.96 -10.23 -31.72
N TYR A 142 2.93 -10.34 -30.79
CA TYR A 142 4.31 -10.76 -31.11
C TYR A 142 5.07 -11.54 -30.00
N GLY A 143 4.50 -12.60 -29.44
CA GLY A 143 5.27 -13.61 -28.69
C GLY A 143 4.73 -13.94 -27.30
N PRO A 144 5.21 -15.02 -26.67
CA PRO A 144 4.65 -15.48 -25.40
C PRO A 144 4.83 -14.44 -24.30
N ALA A 145 3.74 -14.12 -23.59
CA ALA A 145 3.74 -13.31 -22.38
C ALA A 145 4.90 -13.74 -21.47
N THR A 146 5.92 -12.88 -21.37
CA THR A 146 7.22 -13.30 -20.81
C THR A 146 7.26 -13.19 -19.28
N GLU A 147 6.30 -12.49 -18.68
CA GLU A 147 6.17 -12.36 -17.23
C GLU A 147 4.85 -12.96 -16.72
N PRO A 148 4.89 -13.67 -15.58
CA PRO A 148 3.69 -14.20 -14.97
C PRO A 148 2.77 -13.05 -14.55
N THR A 149 1.48 -13.21 -14.80
CA THR A 149 0.46 -12.26 -14.34
C THR A 149 0.51 -12.15 -12.81
N PRO A 150 0.62 -10.94 -12.24
CA PRO A 150 0.64 -10.79 -10.79
C PRO A 150 -0.69 -11.22 -10.16
N ALA A 151 -0.62 -11.87 -8.99
CA ALA A 151 -1.81 -12.38 -8.29
C ALA A 151 -2.85 -11.28 -7.97
N TRP A 152 -2.39 -10.05 -7.68
CA TRP A 152 -3.28 -8.91 -7.46
C TRP A 152 -4.03 -8.49 -8.73
N PHE A 153 -3.45 -8.76 -9.90
CA PHE A 153 -4.07 -8.48 -11.20
C PHE A 153 -5.07 -9.58 -11.57
N GLU A 154 -4.75 -10.85 -11.30
CA GLU A 154 -5.69 -11.96 -11.46
C GLU A 154 -6.97 -11.75 -10.61
N ALA A 155 -6.84 -11.16 -9.42
CA ALA A 155 -7.96 -10.81 -8.55
C ALA A 155 -8.97 -9.82 -9.17
N LEU A 156 -8.60 -9.12 -10.25
CA LEU A 156 -9.53 -8.29 -11.02
C LEU A 156 -10.50 -9.12 -11.88
N GLY A 157 -10.30 -10.44 -11.98
CA GLY A 157 -11.06 -11.32 -12.87
C GLY A 157 -10.75 -11.11 -14.36
N ARG A 158 -9.61 -10.48 -14.67
CA ARG A 158 -9.15 -10.18 -16.05
C ARG A 158 -8.05 -11.14 -16.51
N GLY A 159 -8.16 -12.42 -16.16
CA GLY A 159 -7.26 -13.46 -16.66
C GLY A 159 -7.30 -13.52 -18.18
N TYR A 160 -6.13 -13.58 -18.80
CA TYR A 160 -5.95 -13.86 -20.23
C TYR A 160 -6.22 -15.33 -20.53
#